data_AF-A0A7W8Q6Q8-F1
#
_entry.id   AF-A0A7W8Q6Q8-F1
#
_cell.length_a   1.000
_cell.length_b   1.000
_cell.length_c   1.000
_cell.angle_alpha   90.00
_cell.angle_beta   90.00
_cell.angle_gamma   90.00
#
_symmetry.space_group_name_H-M   'P 1'
#
loop_
_entity.id
_entity.type
_entity.pdbx_description
1 polymer ?
#
loop_
_entity_poly.entity_id
_entity_poly.type
_entity_poly.pdbx_seq_one_letter_code
_entity_poly.pdbx_strand_id
1 'polypeptide(L)'
;MADGCPGGEAAPLDELRVVLGNPLAIKAIESATQPFPDGTVLVKLAYRKKQSDDFAPATVPGEPTTVQVMVKDSRRYASTGGWGFGRFVNGVPADAAQHQTCFACHAALVKDRDYVFTRYAR
;
A
#
# COMPACT_ATOMS: atom_id res chain seq x y z
N MET A 1 -9.34 8.16 -8.94
CA MET A 1 -8.68 7.34 -7.90
C MET A 1 -9.80 6.57 -7.23
N ALA A 2 -9.66 5.27 -7.00
CA ALA A 2 -10.64 4.52 -6.21
C ALA A 2 -10.01 4.25 -4.83
N ASP A 3 -10.75 4.59 -3.78
CA ASP A 3 -10.33 4.41 -2.40
C ASP A 3 -10.56 2.95 -2.00
N GLY A 4 -9.49 2.21 -1.67
CA GLY A 4 -9.62 0.88 -1.08
C GLY A 4 -10.24 0.95 0.32
N CYS A 5 -10.93 -0.11 0.74
CA CYS A 5 -11.56 -0.17 2.06
C CYS A 5 -10.52 0.03 3.18
N PRO A 6 -10.79 0.87 4.21
CA PRO A 6 -9.85 1.08 5.30
C PRO A 6 -9.56 -0.20 6.07
N GLY A 7 -8.28 -0.56 6.21
CA GLY A 7 -7.81 -1.63 7.08
C GLY A 7 -7.25 -1.07 8.39
N GLY A 8 -7.49 -1.76 9.51
CA GLY A 8 -6.86 -1.44 10.80
C GLY A 8 -5.65 -2.35 11.06
N GLU A 9 -4.57 -1.80 11.60
CA GLU A 9 -3.51 -2.59 12.23
C GLU A 9 -3.60 -2.48 13.75
N ALA A 10 -3.38 -3.60 14.44
CA ALA A 10 -3.36 -3.66 15.89
C ALA A 10 -2.12 -2.93 16.47
N ALA A 11 -2.09 -2.79 17.80
CA ALA A 11 -0.91 -2.29 18.51
C ALA A 11 0.36 -3.08 18.07
N PRO A 12 1.52 -2.42 17.94
CA PRO A 12 1.83 -1.06 18.42
C PRO A 12 1.54 0.07 17.41
N LEU A 13 1.03 -0.23 16.21
CA LEU A 13 0.89 0.79 15.16
C LEU A 13 -0.40 1.60 15.35
N ASP A 14 -1.53 0.94 15.62
CA ASP A 14 -2.84 1.55 15.88
C ASP A 14 -3.28 2.59 14.83
N GLU A 15 -3.16 2.21 13.56
CA GLU A 15 -3.40 3.08 12.41
C GLU A 15 -4.66 2.70 11.63
N LEU A 16 -5.29 3.69 11.00
CA LEU A 16 -6.15 3.49 9.84
C LEU A 16 -5.30 3.49 8.58
N ARG A 17 -5.54 2.54 7.69
CA ARG A 17 -4.78 2.40 6.44
C ARG A 17 -5.70 2.31 5.24
N VAL A 18 -5.39 3.10 4.22
CA VAL A 18 -6.10 3.10 2.94
C VAL A 18 -5.09 2.80 1.84
N VAL A 19 -5.48 1.97 0.86
CA VAL A 19 -4.69 1.74 -0.34
C VAL A 19 -5.37 2.38 -1.53
N LEU A 20 -4.65 3.26 -2.21
CA LEU A 20 -5.05 3.89 -3.46
C LEU A 20 -4.35 3.21 -4.63
N GLY A 21 -5.04 3.10 -5.75
CA GLY A 21 -4.49 2.60 -7.01
C GLY A 21 -4.71 3.58 -8.16
N ASN A 22 -3.75 3.64 -9.07
CA ASN A 22 -3.98 4.26 -10.38
C ASN A 22 -4.97 3.41 -11.21
N PRO A 23 -5.50 3.92 -12.35
CA PRO A 23 -6.49 3.17 -13.14
C PRO A 23 -6.04 1.76 -13.57
N LEU A 24 -4.73 1.57 -13.82
CA LEU A 24 -4.15 0.27 -14.12
C LEU A 24 -4.26 -0.70 -12.94
N ALA A 25 -3.89 -0.25 -11.73
CA ALA A 25 -4.06 -1.03 -10.49
C ALA A 25 -5.51 -1.44 -10.28
N ILE A 26 -6.45 -0.49 -10.38
CA ILE A 26 -7.87 -0.76 -10.14
C ILE A 26 -8.42 -1.79 -11.13
N LYS A 27 -8.18 -1.59 -12.43
CA LYS A 27 -8.62 -2.53 -13.46
C LYS A 27 -8.02 -3.93 -13.25
N ALA A 28 -6.75 -4.01 -12.88
CA ALA A 28 -6.09 -5.28 -12.61
C ALA A 28 -6.67 -5.98 -11.37
N ILE A 29 -6.98 -5.24 -10.30
CA ILE A 29 -7.61 -5.79 -9.08
C ILE A 29 -9.02 -6.31 -9.39
N GLU A 30 -9.84 -5.52 -10.09
CA GLU A 30 -11.22 -5.89 -10.45
C GLU A 30 -11.26 -7.13 -11.37
N SER A 31 -10.32 -7.20 -12.31
CA SER A 31 -10.23 -8.30 -13.30
C SER A 31 -9.36 -9.47 -12.82
N ALA A 32 -8.87 -9.43 -11.57
CA ALA A 32 -7.88 -10.39 -11.04
C ALA A 32 -6.67 -10.62 -11.96
N THR A 33 -6.24 -9.60 -12.71
CA THR A 33 -5.14 -9.67 -13.67
C THR A 33 -3.81 -9.78 -12.94
N GLN A 34 -3.03 -10.81 -13.29
CA GLN A 34 -1.68 -11.02 -12.78
C GLN A 34 -0.78 -11.60 -13.88
N PRO A 35 0.49 -11.16 -13.98
CA PRO A 35 1.10 -10.07 -13.22
C PRO A 35 0.42 -8.71 -13.50
N PHE A 36 0.56 -7.77 -12.58
CA PHE A 36 0.10 -6.40 -12.81
C PHE A 36 0.89 -5.79 -13.98
N PRO A 37 0.24 -4.96 -14.83
CA PRO A 37 0.90 -4.33 -15.96
C PRO A 37 1.94 -3.31 -15.49
N ASP A 38 3.01 -3.13 -16.27
CA ASP A 38 3.96 -2.04 -16.07
C ASP A 38 3.25 -0.69 -16.05
N GLY A 39 3.72 0.22 -15.19
CA GLY A 39 3.07 1.49 -14.89
C GLY A 39 1.97 1.39 -13.82
N THR A 40 1.68 0.20 -13.28
CA THR A 40 0.83 0.07 -12.09
C THR A 40 1.44 0.80 -10.90
N VAL A 41 0.64 1.59 -10.20
CA VAL A 41 1.03 2.27 -8.96
C VAL A 41 0.01 2.00 -7.88
N LEU A 42 0.50 1.58 -6.70
CA LEU A 42 -0.28 1.46 -5.47
C LEU A 42 0.36 2.34 -4.38
N VAL A 43 -0.48 3.05 -3.63
CA VAL A 43 -0.07 3.90 -2.51
C VAL A 43 -0.84 3.50 -1.27
N LYS A 44 -0.14 3.08 -0.21
CA LYS A 44 -0.70 2.81 1.10
C LYS A 44 -0.46 4.02 2.00
N LEU A 45 -1.54 4.65 2.43
CA LEU A 45 -1.57 5.78 3.35
C LEU A 45 -1.91 5.28 4.75
N ALA A 46 -1.16 5.71 5.75
CA ALA A 46 -1.40 5.39 7.15
C ALA A 46 -1.65 6.66 7.97
N TYR A 47 -2.65 6.60 8.83
CA TYR A 47 -3.09 7.68 9.70
C TYR A 47 -3.27 7.18 11.11
N ARG A 48 -2.99 8.03 12.10
CA ARG A 48 -3.47 7.78 13.47
C ARG A 48 -4.99 7.76 13.47
N LYS A 49 -5.59 6.89 14.27
CA LYS A 49 -7.03 6.93 14.54
C LYS A 49 -7.36 8.20 15.33
N LYS A 50 -8.43 8.89 14.94
CA LYS A 50 -9.00 10.01 15.68
C LYS A 50 -10.50 9.78 15.84
N GLN A 51 -11.04 10.06 17.02
CA GLN A 51 -12.49 10.11 17.22
C GLN A 51 -13.08 11.25 16.39
N SER A 52 -14.18 11.01 15.68
CA SER A 52 -14.85 12.06 14.89
C SER A 52 -15.42 13.13 15.81
N ASP A 53 -15.14 14.40 15.48
CA ASP A 53 -15.70 15.56 16.16
C ASP A 53 -17.18 15.79 15.77
N ASP A 54 -17.56 15.34 14.57
CA ASP A 54 -18.90 15.56 13.99
C ASP A 54 -19.87 14.40 14.28
N PHE A 55 -19.35 13.20 14.58
CA PHE A 55 -20.17 12.00 14.78
C PHE A 55 -19.52 11.03 15.77
N ALA A 56 -19.92 11.14 17.05
CA ALA A 56 -19.35 10.40 18.17
C ALA A 56 -19.20 8.86 18.00
N PRO A 57 -20.02 8.15 17.20
CA PRO A 57 -19.78 6.73 16.95
C PRO A 57 -18.64 6.42 15.95
N ALA A 58 -18.15 7.39 15.16
CA ALA A 58 -17.19 7.15 14.09
C ALA A 58 -15.74 7.46 14.48
N THR A 59 -14.82 6.62 14.02
CA THR A 59 -13.38 6.92 13.97
C THR A 59 -13.01 7.41 12.57
N VAL A 60 -12.22 8.48 12.49
CA VAL A 60 -11.77 9.11 11.25
C VAL A 60 -10.24 9.14 11.17
N PRO A 61 -9.66 9.33 9.97
CA PRO A 61 -8.23 9.59 9.82
C PRO A 61 -7.80 10.86 10.56
N GLY A 62 -6.80 10.74 11.44
CA GLY A 62 -6.11 11.85 12.09
C GLY A 62 -4.82 12.21 11.35
N GLU A 63 -3.74 12.41 12.12
CA GLU A 63 -2.43 12.77 11.55
C GLU A 63 -1.88 11.66 10.64
N PRO A 64 -1.37 12.00 9.44
CA PRO A 64 -0.69 11.04 8.58
C PRO A 64 0.67 10.66 9.18
N THR A 65 0.99 9.37 9.17
CA THR A 65 2.24 8.84 9.72
C THR A 65 3.18 8.37 8.63
N THR A 66 2.70 7.46 7.77
CA THR A 66 3.52 6.78 6.78
C THR A 66 2.81 6.75 5.43
N VAL A 67 3.57 7.07 4.38
CA VAL A 67 3.17 6.80 2.99
C VAL A 67 4.09 5.71 2.44
N GLN A 68 3.51 4.68 1.87
CA GLN A 68 4.23 3.60 1.18
C GLN A 68 3.76 3.55 -0.27
N VAL A 69 4.68 3.47 -1.21
CA VAL A 69 4.42 3.43 -2.64
C VAL A 69 5.03 2.18 -3.22
N MET A 70 4.34 1.53 -4.14
CA MET A 70 4.93 0.53 -5.01
C MET A 70 4.58 0.79 -6.47
N VAL A 71 5.58 0.65 -7.35
CA VAL A 71 5.49 0.95 -8.79
C VAL A 71 5.95 -0.27 -9.58
N LYS A 72 5.12 -0.73 -10.52
CA LYS A 72 5.47 -1.81 -11.44
C LYS A 72 6.28 -1.26 -12.62
N ASP A 73 7.49 -1.76 -12.77
CA ASP A 73 8.33 -1.60 -13.96
C ASP A 73 9.23 -2.84 -14.04
N SER A 74 8.82 -3.80 -14.86
CA SER A 74 9.45 -5.10 -15.02
C SER A 74 10.92 -5.02 -15.43
N ARG A 75 11.28 -3.96 -16.17
CA ARG A 75 12.66 -3.73 -16.65
C ARG A 75 13.50 -3.08 -15.56
N ARG A 76 13.00 -1.98 -14.97
CA ARG A 76 13.75 -1.21 -13.97
C ARG A 76 13.94 -1.96 -12.66
N TYR A 77 12.97 -2.80 -12.28
CA TYR A 77 12.94 -3.50 -10.99
C TYR A 77 12.99 -5.03 -11.15
N ALA A 78 13.74 -5.53 -12.13
CA ALA A 78 13.83 -6.96 -12.44
C ALA A 78 14.23 -7.83 -11.24
N SER A 79 15.11 -7.32 -10.36
CA SER A 79 15.58 -8.05 -9.17
C SER A 79 14.55 -8.17 -8.04
N THR A 80 13.45 -7.41 -8.11
CA THR A 80 12.39 -7.37 -7.09
C THR A 80 11.03 -7.74 -7.68
N GLY A 81 11.02 -8.66 -8.65
CA GLY A 81 9.78 -9.13 -9.29
C GLY A 81 9.06 -8.06 -10.11
N GLY A 82 9.79 -7.04 -10.56
CA GLY A 82 9.26 -5.90 -11.31
C GLY A 82 8.68 -4.79 -10.44
N TRP A 83 8.87 -4.82 -9.12
CA TRP A 83 8.31 -3.81 -8.21
C TRP A 83 9.38 -2.95 -7.54
N GLY A 84 9.27 -1.64 -7.72
CA GLY A 84 9.99 -0.65 -6.92
C GLY A 84 9.16 -0.27 -5.69
N PHE A 85 9.82 -0.06 -4.55
CA PHE A 85 9.18 0.30 -3.28
C PHE A 85 9.73 1.63 -2.76
N GLY A 86 8.86 2.46 -2.22
CA GLY A 86 9.21 3.71 -1.54
C GLY A 86 8.47 3.80 -0.21
N ARG A 87 9.15 4.28 0.84
CA ARG A 87 8.52 4.57 2.14
C ARG A 87 8.90 5.97 2.61
N PHE A 88 7.91 6.68 3.12
CA PHE A 88 8.07 8.03 3.66
C PHE A 88 7.45 8.06 5.06
N VAL A 89 8.21 8.48 6.05
CA VAL A 89 7.76 8.63 7.45
C VAL A 89 7.74 10.11 7.75
N ASN A 90 6.57 10.65 8.11
CA ASN A 90 6.37 12.08 8.35
C ASN A 90 6.90 12.96 7.19
N GLY A 91 6.72 12.51 5.94
CA GLY A 91 7.17 13.20 4.73
C GLY A 91 8.65 13.01 4.37
N VAL A 92 9.44 12.31 5.20
CA VAL A 92 10.87 12.06 4.96
C VAL A 92 11.06 10.67 4.35
N PRO A 93 11.82 10.52 3.25
CA PRO A 93 12.10 9.21 2.67
C PRO A 93 12.90 8.34 3.65
N ALA A 94 12.51 7.07 3.76
CA ALA A 94 13.23 6.07 4.53
C ALA A 94 14.61 5.77 3.94
N ASP A 95 15.51 5.24 4.75
CA ASP A 95 16.82 4.81 4.27
C ASP A 95 16.73 3.59 3.32
N ALA A 96 17.82 3.31 2.61
CA ALA A 96 17.88 2.21 1.66
C ALA A 96 17.73 0.82 2.33
N ALA A 97 18.16 0.65 3.58
CA ALA A 97 18.07 -0.64 4.27
C ALA A 97 16.60 -1.01 4.54
N GLN A 98 15.77 -0.04 4.92
CA GLN A 98 14.33 -0.24 5.08
C GLN A 98 13.66 -0.63 3.75
N HIS A 99 14.06 -0.04 2.63
CA HIS A 99 13.54 -0.42 1.31
C HIS A 99 13.83 -1.89 0.95
N GLN A 100 14.99 -2.42 1.32
CA GLN A 100 15.34 -3.83 1.05
C GLN A 100 14.43 -4.81 1.80
N THR A 101 13.93 -4.42 2.98
CA THR A 101 13.01 -5.29 3.74
C THR A 101 11.62 -5.39 3.11
N CYS A 102 11.20 -4.40 2.31
CA CYS A 102 9.89 -4.39 1.67
C CYS A 102 9.69 -5.59 0.74
N PHE A 103 10.61 -5.78 -0.22
CA PHE A 103 10.47 -6.86 -1.19
C PHE A 103 10.60 -8.23 -0.51
N ALA A 104 11.50 -8.40 0.44
CA ALA A 104 11.66 -9.67 1.15
C ALA A 104 10.35 -10.13 1.82
N CYS A 105 9.63 -9.21 2.49
CA CYS A 105 8.33 -9.50 3.11
C CYS A 105 7.26 -9.84 2.05
N HIS A 106 7.17 -9.04 0.98
CA HIS A 106 6.20 -9.28 -0.10
C HIS A 106 6.47 -10.59 -0.85
N ALA A 107 7.73 -10.94 -1.08
CA ALA A 107 8.13 -12.21 -1.68
C ALA A 107 7.85 -13.40 -0.76
N ALA A 108 8.03 -13.25 0.55
CA ALA A 108 7.74 -14.33 1.51
C ALA A 108 6.23 -14.61 1.65
N LEU A 109 5.37 -13.58 1.58
CA LEU A 109 3.97 -13.70 1.96
C LEU A 109 2.98 -13.69 0.79
N VAL A 110 3.33 -13.05 -0.34
CA VAL A 110 2.39 -12.82 -1.45
C VAL A 110 3.04 -12.94 -2.83
N LYS A 111 4.09 -13.76 -2.98
CA LYS A 111 4.75 -14.02 -4.27
C LYS A 111 3.80 -14.46 -5.37
N ASP A 112 2.91 -15.41 -5.07
CA ASP A 112 1.93 -15.96 -6.04
C ASP A 112 0.81 -14.97 -6.40
N ARG A 113 0.92 -13.74 -5.91
CA ARG A 113 -0.06 -12.67 -6.09
C ARG A 113 0.54 -11.43 -6.75
N ASP A 114 1.59 -11.66 -7.54
CA ASP A 114 2.48 -10.64 -8.06
C ASP A 114 2.94 -9.66 -6.98
N TYR A 115 3.26 -10.19 -5.80
CA TYR A 115 3.78 -9.43 -4.66
C TYR A 115 2.82 -8.36 -4.10
N VAL A 116 1.50 -8.44 -4.36
CA VAL A 116 0.51 -7.45 -3.88
C VAL A 116 -0.44 -8.05 -2.84
N PHE A 117 -0.53 -7.43 -1.65
CA PHE A 117 -1.46 -7.85 -0.59
C PHE A 117 -2.91 -7.48 -0.88
N THR A 118 -3.15 -6.32 -1.50
CA THR A 118 -4.48 -5.77 -1.76
C THR A 118 -5.32 -6.74 -2.60
N ARG A 119 -6.59 -6.87 -2.23
CA ARG A 119 -7.64 -7.54 -3.00
C ARG A 119 -8.85 -6.61 -3.05
N TYR A 120 -9.71 -6.82 -4.04
CA TYR A 120 -11.03 -6.23 -4.00
C TYR A 120 -11.77 -6.76 -2.76
N ALA A 121 -12.31 -5.85 -1.93
CA ALA A 121 -13.13 -6.23 -0.79
C ALA A 121 -14.44 -6.83 -1.30
N ARG A 122 -14.80 -8.00 -0.78
CA ARG A 122 -16.06 -8.70 -1.09
C ARG A 122 -16.79 -8.97 0.21
#